data_AF-A0A7J3X5C4-F1
#
_entry.id   AF-A0A7J3X5C4-F1
#
_cell.length_a   1.000
_cell.length_b   1.000
_cell.length_c   1.000
_cell.angle_alpha   90.00
_cell.angle_beta   90.00
_cell.angle_gamma   90.00
#
_symmetry.space_group_name_H-M   'P 1'
#
loop_
_entity.id
_entity.type
_entity.pdbx_description
1 polymer ?
#
loop_
_entity_poly.entity_id
_entity_poly.type
_entity_poly.pdbx_seq_one_letter_code
_entity_poly.pdbx_strand_id
1 'polypeptide(L)'
;MSKVLLVTGPKGSGKSTLIKALFPELPVRFTEPPIYRIYEASQAMRVVEVPGRADAVRLLLAAPPWKVSVGLLLVDGSQQPRADLDLLPLVLAAPQRALVLTKLDLASSESVKLARAEAQKIDLDFFAVSAVTGQGIPELLQWITTGAKPKPPEAPQPKVEEKIAPMFLADVIPVPSPRPPARATLSPEEEAVLKACDGRKSITEIARELGVSPAAVKGAVDKLFSKGFIKELKPKVVV
;
A
#
# COMPACT_ATOMS: atom_id res chain seq x y z
N MET A 1 -20.25 14.70 -16.48
CA MET A 1 -19.80 13.91 -17.65
C MET A 1 -19.35 12.56 -17.16
N SER A 2 -19.71 11.46 -17.84
CA SER A 2 -19.26 10.11 -17.48
C SER A 2 -17.76 9.94 -17.79
N LYS A 3 -17.00 9.34 -16.86
CA LYS A 3 -15.58 9.01 -17.07
C LYS A 3 -15.47 7.90 -18.11
N VAL A 4 -14.52 8.00 -19.03
CA VAL A 4 -14.26 6.96 -20.04
C VAL A 4 -12.98 6.23 -19.70
N LEU A 5 -13.09 4.93 -19.43
CA LEU A 5 -11.99 3.98 -19.24
C LEU A 5 -11.73 3.25 -20.57
N LEU A 6 -10.64 3.56 -21.24
CA LEU A 6 -10.20 2.83 -22.43
C LEU A 6 -9.30 1.66 -22.03
N VAL A 7 -9.62 0.46 -22.51
CA VAL A 7 -8.83 -0.76 -22.30
C VAL A 7 -8.40 -1.29 -23.65
N THR A 8 -7.09 -1.32 -23.89
CA THR A 8 -6.50 -1.82 -25.12
C THR A 8 -5.29 -2.73 -24.82
N GLY A 9 -4.89 -3.52 -25.81
CA GLY A 9 -3.80 -4.48 -25.70
C GLY A 9 -3.89 -5.54 -26.80
N PRO A 10 -2.80 -6.31 -27.02
CA PRO A 10 -2.79 -7.38 -28.02
C PRO A 10 -3.90 -8.41 -27.82
N LYS A 11 -4.21 -9.19 -28.86
CA LYS A 11 -5.10 -10.34 -28.73
C LYS A 11 -4.54 -11.31 -27.68
N GLY A 12 -5.39 -11.81 -26.79
CA GLY A 12 -4.96 -12.74 -25.72
C GLY A 12 -4.35 -12.09 -24.47
N SER A 13 -4.18 -10.77 -24.43
CA SER A 13 -3.68 -10.02 -23.25
C SER A 13 -4.64 -9.99 -22.06
N GLY A 14 -5.83 -10.59 -22.15
CA GLY A 14 -6.79 -10.66 -21.06
C GLY A 14 -7.69 -9.43 -20.89
N LYS A 15 -7.86 -8.58 -21.92
CA LYS A 15 -8.76 -7.41 -21.91
C LYS A 15 -10.15 -7.69 -21.32
N SER A 16 -10.90 -8.60 -21.93
CA SER A 16 -12.27 -8.90 -21.52
C SER A 16 -12.30 -9.51 -20.11
N THR A 17 -11.34 -10.40 -19.79
CA THR A 17 -11.22 -10.99 -18.44
C THR A 17 -10.93 -9.92 -17.38
N LEU A 18 -10.05 -8.95 -17.67
CA LEU A 18 -9.77 -7.84 -16.78
C LEU A 18 -10.99 -6.94 -16.57
N ILE A 19 -11.71 -6.60 -17.64
CA ILE A 19 -12.95 -5.80 -17.54
C ILE A 19 -13.96 -6.52 -16.65
N LYS A 20 -14.14 -7.83 -16.79
CA LYS A 20 -15.04 -8.61 -15.95
C LYS A 20 -14.60 -8.67 -14.49
N ALA A 21 -13.29 -8.71 -14.22
CA ALA A 21 -12.75 -8.68 -12.87
C ALA A 21 -12.92 -7.30 -12.20
N LEU A 22 -12.72 -6.22 -12.95
CA LEU A 22 -12.90 -4.85 -12.46
C LEU A 22 -14.38 -4.49 -12.23
N PHE A 23 -15.27 -5.01 -13.08
CA PHE A 23 -16.71 -4.72 -13.07
C PHE A 23 -17.50 -6.03 -13.21
N PRO A 24 -17.66 -6.79 -12.11
CA PRO A 24 -18.34 -8.08 -12.12
C PRO A 24 -19.80 -8.03 -12.57
N GLU A 25 -20.46 -6.87 -12.47
CA GLU A 25 -21.84 -6.66 -12.92
C GLU A 25 -21.98 -6.63 -14.44
N LEU A 26 -20.91 -6.34 -15.18
CA LEU A 26 -21.00 -6.14 -16.62
C LEU A 26 -21.24 -7.46 -17.38
N PRO A 27 -22.11 -7.46 -18.41
CA PRO A 27 -22.29 -8.58 -19.32
C PRO A 27 -21.15 -8.65 -20.35
N VAL A 28 -19.94 -8.93 -19.88
CA VAL A 28 -18.74 -8.95 -20.72
C VAL A 28 -18.78 -10.08 -21.74
N ARG A 29 -18.68 -9.71 -23.03
CA ARG A 29 -18.46 -10.65 -24.14
C ARG A 29 -16.97 -10.92 -24.33
N PHE A 30 -16.60 -12.20 -24.47
CA PHE A 30 -15.20 -12.62 -24.68
C PHE A 30 -14.80 -12.69 -26.16
N THR A 31 -15.72 -12.39 -27.07
CA THR A 31 -15.41 -12.23 -28.49
C THR A 31 -14.74 -10.90 -28.75
N GLU A 32 -13.84 -10.86 -29.72
CA GLU A 32 -13.13 -9.64 -30.11
C GLU A 32 -14.10 -8.64 -30.77
N PRO A 33 -14.13 -7.36 -30.36
CA PRO A 33 -14.97 -6.36 -31.01
C PRO A 33 -14.42 -5.97 -32.39
N PRO A 34 -15.27 -5.55 -33.34
CA PRO A 34 -14.83 -5.19 -34.69
C PRO A 34 -14.03 -3.88 -34.75
N ILE A 35 -14.42 -2.87 -33.96
CA ILE A 35 -13.71 -1.58 -33.83
C ILE A 35 -13.51 -1.24 -32.36
N TYR A 36 -14.59 -1.30 -31.58
CA TYR A 36 -14.58 -1.17 -30.13
C TYR A 36 -15.89 -1.73 -29.57
N ARG A 37 -15.96 -1.83 -28.25
CA ARG A 37 -17.19 -2.15 -27.52
C ARG A 37 -17.29 -1.28 -26.28
N ILE A 38 -18.50 -0.81 -26.00
CA ILE A 38 -18.79 0.02 -24.83
C ILE A 38 -19.59 -0.80 -23.84
N TYR A 39 -19.21 -0.71 -22.57
CA TYR A 39 -19.98 -1.19 -21.45
C TYR A 39 -20.30 -0.02 -20.52
N GLU A 40 -21.57 0.09 -20.13
CA GLU A 40 -22.03 1.06 -19.15
C GLU A 40 -21.84 0.46 -17.76
N ALA A 41 -20.78 0.88 -17.07
CA ALA A 41 -20.49 0.43 -15.70
C ALA A 41 -21.23 1.31 -14.68
N SER A 42 -21.33 0.79 -13.46
CA SER A 42 -21.83 1.58 -12.33
C SER A 42 -20.96 2.83 -12.08
N GLN A 43 -21.49 3.82 -11.33
CA GLN A 43 -20.76 5.04 -10.94
C GLN A 43 -20.40 6.02 -12.09
N ALA A 44 -21.22 6.10 -13.14
CA ALA A 44 -21.02 7.01 -14.27
C ALA A 44 -19.68 6.79 -15.01
N MET A 45 -19.25 5.53 -15.13
CA MET A 45 -18.08 5.13 -15.91
C MET A 45 -18.50 4.35 -17.16
N ARG A 46 -17.90 4.69 -18.30
CA ARG A 46 -18.01 3.92 -19.55
C ARG A 46 -16.71 3.21 -19.82
N VAL A 47 -16.76 1.88 -19.94
CA VAL A 47 -15.60 1.06 -20.28
C VAL A 47 -15.61 0.82 -21.77
N VAL A 48 -14.53 1.22 -22.44
CA VAL A 48 -14.34 1.05 -23.88
C VAL A 48 -13.25 0.02 -24.11
N GLU A 49 -13.65 -1.15 -24.62
CA GLU A 49 -12.73 -2.20 -25.04
C GLU A 49 -12.34 -1.98 -26.51
N VAL A 50 -11.05 -1.87 -26.78
CA VAL A 50 -10.50 -1.71 -28.14
C VAL A 50 -9.72 -2.99 -28.52
N PRO A 51 -9.93 -3.57 -29.72
CA PRO A 51 -9.17 -4.72 -30.19
C PRO A 51 -7.74 -4.30 -30.54
N GLY A 52 -6.79 -5.23 -30.44
CA GLY A 52 -5.38 -4.97 -30.75
C GLY A 52 -5.07 -4.97 -32.25
N ARG A 53 -6.06 -4.71 -33.12
CA ARG A 53 -5.92 -4.81 -34.58
C ARG A 53 -5.60 -3.42 -35.15
N ALA A 54 -4.56 -3.34 -35.98
CA ALA A 54 -4.01 -2.06 -36.45
C ALA A 54 -5.02 -1.19 -37.23
N ASP A 55 -5.92 -1.79 -38.01
CA ASP A 55 -6.97 -1.08 -38.75
C ASP A 55 -7.99 -0.39 -37.82
N ALA A 56 -8.45 -1.07 -36.77
CA ALA A 56 -9.36 -0.53 -35.77
C ALA A 56 -8.70 0.62 -35.00
N VAL A 57 -7.44 0.46 -34.63
CA VAL A 57 -6.65 1.47 -33.92
C VAL A 57 -6.47 2.73 -34.78
N ARG A 58 -6.11 2.57 -36.06
CA ARG A 58 -5.98 3.70 -37.01
C ARG A 58 -7.28 4.48 -37.16
N LEU A 59 -8.41 3.78 -37.28
CA LEU A 59 -9.73 4.42 -37.35
C LEU A 59 -10.04 5.23 -36.09
N LEU A 60 -9.75 4.67 -34.91
CA LEU A 60 -10.00 5.35 -33.63
C LEU A 60 -9.08 6.53 -33.37
N LEU A 61 -7.83 6.49 -33.86
CA LEU A 61 -6.92 7.62 -33.77
C LEU A 61 -7.34 8.78 -34.69
N ALA A 62 -7.92 8.47 -35.85
CA ALA A 62 -8.39 9.49 -36.78
C ALA A 62 -9.62 10.23 -36.26
N ALA A 63 -10.54 9.52 -35.60
CA ALA A 63 -11.80 10.09 -35.10
C ALA A 63 -12.24 9.41 -33.79
N PRO A 64 -11.63 9.75 -32.64
CA PRO A 64 -12.00 9.15 -31.37
C PRO A 64 -13.42 9.59 -30.97
N PRO A 65 -14.38 8.67 -30.76
CA PRO A 65 -15.77 9.04 -30.44
C PRO A 65 -15.94 9.53 -28.99
N TRP A 66 -14.88 9.50 -28.19
CA TRP A 66 -14.91 9.78 -26.76
C TRP A 66 -13.64 10.50 -26.31
N LYS A 67 -13.80 11.30 -25.25
CA LYS A 67 -12.68 11.87 -24.50
C LYS A 67 -12.25 10.89 -23.41
N VAL A 68 -11.12 10.21 -23.62
CA VAL A 68 -10.60 9.21 -22.68
C VAL A 68 -10.20 9.90 -21.37
N SER A 69 -10.69 9.37 -20.25
CA SER A 69 -10.32 9.84 -18.89
C SER A 69 -9.21 8.99 -18.30
N VAL A 70 -9.31 7.66 -18.49
CA VAL A 70 -8.33 6.68 -18.02
C VAL A 70 -7.98 5.74 -19.17
N GLY A 71 -6.69 5.53 -19.45
CA GLY A 71 -6.22 4.61 -20.49
C GLY A 71 -5.38 3.47 -19.92
N LEU A 72 -5.74 2.22 -20.25
CA LEU A 72 -5.00 1.02 -19.87
C LEU A 72 -4.41 0.35 -21.11
N LEU A 73 -3.09 0.18 -21.12
CA LEU A 73 -2.36 -0.64 -22.08
C LEU A 73 -2.01 -1.97 -21.44
N LEU A 74 -2.61 -3.06 -21.91
CA LEU A 74 -2.39 -4.39 -21.35
C LEU A 74 -1.22 -5.10 -22.04
N VAL A 75 -0.41 -5.76 -21.22
CA VAL A 75 0.64 -6.71 -21.65
C VAL A 75 0.44 -8.05 -20.95
N ASP A 76 0.76 -9.13 -21.65
CA ASP A 76 0.62 -10.50 -21.12
C ASP A 76 1.86 -10.90 -20.31
N GLY A 77 1.68 -11.14 -19.01
CA GLY A 77 2.75 -11.55 -18.10
C GLY A 77 3.18 -13.01 -18.25
N SER A 78 2.37 -13.88 -18.87
CA SER A 78 2.74 -15.28 -19.10
C SER A 78 3.72 -15.46 -20.28
N GLN A 79 4.07 -14.37 -20.94
CA GLN A 79 5.03 -14.32 -22.05
C GLN A 79 6.12 -13.30 -21.71
N GLN A 80 7.06 -13.07 -22.62
CA GLN A 80 7.95 -11.91 -22.51
C GLN A 80 7.11 -10.65 -22.79
N PRO A 81 6.84 -9.81 -21.78
CA PRO A 81 5.93 -8.70 -21.94
C PRO A 81 6.60 -7.63 -22.81
N ARG A 82 5.85 -7.11 -23.78
CA ARG A 82 6.27 -5.99 -24.63
C ARG A 82 5.08 -5.08 -24.86
N ALA A 83 5.25 -3.80 -24.56
CA ALA A 83 4.29 -2.78 -24.91
C ALA A 83 4.15 -2.70 -26.44
N ASP A 84 2.92 -2.83 -26.92
CA ASP A 84 2.61 -2.63 -28.33
C ASP A 84 2.55 -1.13 -28.63
N LEU A 85 3.58 -0.64 -29.32
CA LEU A 85 3.74 0.78 -29.64
C LEU A 85 2.65 1.29 -30.59
N ASP A 86 1.99 0.42 -31.36
CA ASP A 86 0.89 0.82 -32.23
C ASP A 86 -0.36 1.17 -31.41
N LEU A 87 -0.51 0.60 -30.22
CA LEU A 87 -1.66 0.83 -29.32
C LEU A 87 -1.43 2.01 -28.37
N LEU A 88 -0.17 2.35 -28.12
CA LEU A 88 0.24 3.38 -27.17
C LEU A 88 -0.43 4.75 -27.41
N PRO A 89 -0.59 5.27 -28.65
CA PRO A 89 -1.20 6.58 -28.87
C PRO A 89 -2.64 6.70 -28.34
N LEU A 90 -3.42 5.61 -28.33
CA LEU A 90 -4.77 5.60 -27.78
C LEU A 90 -4.78 5.86 -26.27
N VAL A 91 -3.75 5.38 -25.57
CA VAL A 91 -3.62 5.49 -24.12
C VAL A 91 -2.97 6.81 -23.72
N LEU A 92 -2.02 7.32 -24.50
CA LEU A 92 -1.36 8.60 -24.22
C LEU A 92 -2.30 9.80 -24.24
N ALA A 93 -3.42 9.71 -24.97
CA ALA A 93 -4.48 10.72 -24.96
C ALA A 93 -5.21 10.85 -23.62
N ALA A 94 -5.10 9.87 -22.73
CA ALA A 94 -5.70 9.90 -21.40
C ALA A 94 -4.82 10.66 -20.40
N PRO A 95 -5.39 11.55 -19.56
CA PRO A 95 -4.63 12.22 -18.51
C PRO A 95 -4.16 11.24 -17.42
N GLN A 96 -4.92 10.18 -17.18
CA GLN A 96 -4.57 9.09 -16.28
C GLN A 96 -4.32 7.82 -17.10
N ARG A 97 -3.13 7.25 -17.01
CA ARG A 97 -2.71 6.17 -17.91
C ARG A 97 -1.75 5.19 -17.27
N ALA A 98 -1.94 3.91 -17.59
CA ALA A 98 -1.14 2.84 -17.02
C ALA A 98 -0.84 1.72 -18.03
N LEU A 99 0.33 1.11 -17.85
CA LEU A 99 0.66 -0.21 -18.38
C LEU A 99 0.25 -1.25 -17.34
N VAL A 100 -0.56 -2.21 -17.76
CA VAL A 100 -1.10 -3.26 -16.89
C VAL A 100 -0.58 -4.61 -17.36
N LEU A 101 0.31 -5.21 -16.56
CA LEU A 101 0.71 -6.59 -16.75
C LEU A 101 -0.41 -7.49 -16.22
N THR A 102 -1.01 -8.28 -17.11
CA THR A 102 -2.04 -9.26 -16.77
C THR A 102 -1.43 -10.65 -16.57
N LYS A 103 -2.23 -11.59 -16.04
CA LYS A 103 -1.81 -12.97 -15.76
C LYS A 103 -0.62 -13.03 -14.81
N LEU A 104 -0.61 -12.18 -13.78
CA LEU A 104 0.44 -12.15 -12.75
C LEU A 104 0.69 -13.51 -12.10
N ASP A 105 -0.34 -14.33 -11.97
CA ASP A 105 -0.27 -15.71 -11.47
C ASP A 105 0.63 -16.64 -12.31
N LEU A 106 0.87 -16.28 -13.58
CA LEU A 106 1.75 -17.00 -14.50
C LEU A 106 3.05 -16.23 -14.80
N ALA A 107 3.20 -15.01 -14.28
CA ALA A 107 4.30 -14.13 -14.62
C ALA A 107 5.56 -14.45 -13.81
N SER A 108 6.69 -14.54 -14.49
CA SER A 108 7.98 -14.61 -13.82
C SER A 108 8.34 -13.28 -13.17
N SER A 109 9.20 -13.30 -12.15
CA SER A 109 9.72 -12.07 -11.52
C SER A 109 10.46 -11.18 -12.52
N GLU A 110 11.12 -11.78 -13.52
CA GLU A 110 11.78 -11.07 -14.60
C GLU A 110 10.78 -10.41 -15.55
N SER A 111 9.71 -11.10 -15.94
CA SER A 111 8.62 -10.52 -16.74
C SER A 111 8.04 -9.27 -16.06
N VAL A 112 7.81 -9.32 -14.75
CA VAL A 112 7.30 -8.17 -13.98
C VAL A 112 8.29 -7.01 -13.97
N LYS A 113 9.59 -7.28 -13.81
CA LYS A 113 10.64 -6.25 -13.87
C LYS A 113 10.72 -5.59 -15.24
N LEU A 114 10.70 -6.39 -16.31
CA LEU A 114 10.75 -5.91 -17.69
C LEU A 114 9.55 -5.01 -18.00
N ALA A 115 8.33 -5.45 -17.71
CA ALA A 115 7.13 -4.65 -17.94
C ALA A 115 7.13 -3.35 -17.13
N ARG A 116 7.61 -3.38 -15.88
CA ARG A 116 7.76 -2.18 -15.06
C ARG A 116 8.78 -1.20 -15.65
N ALA A 117 9.91 -1.71 -16.13
CA ALA A 117 10.93 -0.90 -16.78
C ALA A 117 10.41 -0.28 -18.09
N GLU A 118 9.61 -1.02 -18.87
CA GLU A 118 8.92 -0.47 -20.04
C GLU A 118 7.94 0.64 -19.66
N ALA A 119 7.10 0.43 -18.65
CA ALA A 119 6.16 1.46 -18.18
C ALA A 119 6.89 2.76 -17.79
N GLN A 120 8.03 2.65 -17.09
CA GLN A 120 8.85 3.80 -16.71
C GLN A 120 9.44 4.53 -17.91
N LYS A 121 9.93 3.82 -18.93
CA LYS A 121 10.49 4.43 -20.16
C LYS A 121 9.45 5.28 -20.90
N ILE A 122 8.18 4.93 -20.78
CA ILE A 122 7.07 5.54 -21.53
C ILE A 122 6.22 6.45 -20.63
N ASP A 123 6.64 6.69 -19.38
CA ASP A 123 5.92 7.50 -18.39
C ASP A 123 4.45 7.05 -18.18
N LEU A 124 4.28 5.76 -17.93
CA LEU A 124 3.01 5.14 -17.56
C LEU A 124 3.07 4.63 -16.11
N ASP A 125 1.96 4.75 -15.40
CA ASP A 125 1.79 4.01 -14.14
C ASP A 125 1.85 2.49 -14.40
N PHE A 126 2.34 1.72 -13.44
CA PHE A 126 2.50 0.28 -13.59
C PHE A 126 1.67 -0.48 -12.59
N PHE A 127 0.87 -1.43 -13.10
CA PHE A 127 0.12 -2.38 -12.29
C PHE A 127 0.39 -3.80 -12.78
N ALA A 128 0.51 -4.73 -11.85
CA ALA A 128 0.57 -6.16 -12.13
C ALA A 128 -0.66 -6.81 -11.49
N VAL A 129 -1.44 -7.52 -12.29
CA VAL A 129 -2.74 -8.05 -11.87
C VAL A 129 -2.96 -9.48 -12.34
N SER A 130 -3.74 -10.23 -11.58
CA SER A 130 -4.34 -11.48 -12.02
C SER A 130 -5.86 -11.38 -11.90
N ALA A 131 -6.55 -11.49 -13.03
CA ALA A 131 -8.00 -11.55 -13.04
C ALA A 131 -8.53 -12.91 -12.53
N VAL A 132 -7.67 -13.94 -12.45
CA VAL A 132 -8.02 -15.26 -11.93
C VAL A 132 -7.97 -15.27 -10.40
N THR A 133 -6.90 -14.75 -9.82
CA THR A 133 -6.72 -14.73 -8.35
C THR A 133 -7.29 -13.48 -7.68
N GLY A 134 -7.59 -12.43 -8.47
CA GLY A 134 -8.01 -11.12 -7.98
C GLY A 134 -6.85 -10.23 -7.50
N GLN A 135 -5.62 -10.72 -7.53
CA GLN A 135 -4.44 -9.95 -7.09
C GLN A 135 -4.28 -8.67 -7.91
N GLY A 136 -4.07 -7.53 -7.23
CA GLY A 136 -3.84 -6.23 -7.86
C GLY A 136 -5.09 -5.55 -8.43
N ILE A 137 -6.24 -6.24 -8.47
CA ILE A 137 -7.49 -5.70 -9.00
C ILE A 137 -8.05 -4.57 -8.11
N PRO A 138 -8.09 -4.70 -6.76
CA PRO A 138 -8.58 -3.61 -5.90
C PRO A 138 -7.74 -2.33 -6.04
N GLU A 139 -6.41 -2.46 -6.09
CA GLU A 139 -5.48 -1.35 -6.22
C GLU A 139 -5.63 -0.65 -7.58
N LEU A 140 -5.78 -1.44 -8.65
CA LEU A 140 -6.03 -0.91 -9.99
C LEU A 140 -7.38 -0.18 -10.05
N LEU A 141 -8.45 -0.76 -9.47
CA LEU A 141 -9.77 -0.14 -9.43
C LEU A 141 -9.77 1.18 -8.63
N GLN A 142 -9.10 1.21 -7.48
CA GLN A 142 -8.93 2.42 -6.68
C GLN A 142 -8.22 3.52 -7.48
N TRP A 143 -7.13 3.17 -8.18
CA TRP A 143 -6.44 4.11 -9.05
C TRP A 143 -7.36 4.59 -10.19
N ILE A 144 -8.04 3.69 -10.90
CA ILE A 144 -8.98 4.06 -11.99
C ILE A 144 -10.05 5.06 -11.52
N THR A 145 -10.59 4.86 -10.32
CA THR A 145 -11.70 5.68 -9.80
C THR A 145 -11.23 7.03 -9.26
N THR A 146 -10.12 7.04 -8.50
CA THR A 146 -9.68 8.22 -7.74
C THR A 146 -8.48 8.94 -8.32
N GLY A 147 -7.69 8.28 -9.18
CA GLY A 147 -6.37 8.75 -9.63
C GLY A 147 -5.27 8.63 -8.57
N ALA A 148 -5.59 8.17 -7.35
CA ALA A 148 -4.60 7.95 -6.31
C ALA A 148 -3.76 6.73 -6.68
N LYS A 149 -2.45 6.93 -6.85
CA LYS A 149 -1.52 5.81 -6.94
C LYS A 149 -1.56 5.07 -5.60
N PRO A 150 -1.65 3.73 -5.60
CA PRO A 150 -1.44 2.98 -4.37
C PRO A 150 -0.07 3.41 -3.83
N LYS A 151 -0.01 3.83 -2.57
CA LYS A 151 1.30 3.87 -1.91
C LYS A 151 1.90 2.48 -2.12
N PRO A 152 3.18 2.35 -2.54
CA PRO A 152 3.85 1.06 -2.46
C PRO A 152 3.57 0.52 -1.06
N PRO A 153 3.29 -0.79 -0.89
CA PRO A 153 3.04 -1.34 0.43
C PRO A 153 4.15 -0.80 1.32
N GLU A 154 3.79 0.03 2.28
CA GLU A 154 4.71 0.48 3.30
C GLU A 154 5.29 -0.82 3.83
N ALA A 155 6.59 -1.04 3.60
CA ALA A 155 7.31 -2.20 4.12
C ALA A 155 6.80 -2.39 5.54
N PRO A 156 6.23 -3.57 5.85
CA PRO A 156 5.17 -3.73 6.82
C PRO A 156 5.39 -2.78 7.99
N GLN A 157 4.71 -1.64 7.97
CA GLN A 157 4.57 -0.89 9.20
C GLN A 157 3.76 -1.86 10.07
N PRO A 158 4.31 -2.30 11.22
CA PRO A 158 3.65 -3.29 12.03
C PRO A 158 2.23 -2.78 12.28
N LYS A 159 1.24 -3.51 11.75
CA LYS A 159 -0.14 -3.36 12.17
C LYS A 159 -0.07 -3.45 13.69
N VAL A 160 -0.46 -2.37 14.36
CA VAL A 160 -0.90 -2.43 15.74
C VAL A 160 -2.17 -3.27 15.72
N GLU A 161 -2.00 -4.58 15.61
CA GLU A 161 -2.92 -5.49 16.28
C GLU A 161 -2.92 -5.02 17.73
N GLU A 162 -4.09 -4.76 18.29
CA GLU A 162 -4.29 -4.77 19.74
C GLU A 162 -3.98 -6.18 20.25
N LYS A 163 -2.71 -6.56 20.21
CA LYS A 163 -2.19 -7.67 20.99
C LYS A 163 -2.14 -7.15 22.41
N ILE A 164 -3.10 -7.61 23.20
CA ILE A 164 -2.90 -7.80 24.63
C ILE A 164 -1.56 -8.51 24.78
N ALA A 165 -0.53 -7.75 25.16
CA ALA A 165 0.83 -8.26 25.20
C ALA A 165 0.98 -9.20 26.40
N PRO A 166 1.51 -10.41 26.25
CA PRO A 166 2.35 -10.99 27.28
C PRO A 166 3.76 -10.46 27.04
N MET A 167 4.03 -9.27 27.56
CA MET A 167 5.37 -8.69 27.53
C MET A 167 6.14 -9.25 28.71
N PHE A 168 6.86 -10.35 28.52
CA PHE A 168 7.98 -10.69 29.39
C PHE A 168 9.20 -9.83 28.99
N LEU A 169 9.09 -8.52 29.21
CA LEU A 169 10.28 -7.72 29.51
C LEU A 169 10.48 -7.89 31.02
N ALA A 170 11.64 -8.38 31.43
CA ALA A 170 11.98 -8.48 32.85
C ALA A 170 11.73 -7.12 33.51
N ASP A 171 10.72 -7.05 34.37
CA ASP A 171 10.35 -5.83 35.07
C ASP A 171 11.56 -5.37 35.90
N VAL A 172 11.91 -4.08 35.90
CA VAL A 172 13.13 -3.60 36.56
C VAL A 172 12.80 -2.78 37.79
N ILE A 173 13.67 -2.87 38.79
CA ILE A 173 13.60 -2.15 40.06
C ILE A 173 14.62 -1.00 40.01
N PRO A 174 14.16 0.27 39.93
CA PRO A 174 15.05 1.42 40.01
C PRO A 174 15.53 1.65 41.44
N VAL A 175 16.85 1.69 41.64
CA VAL A 175 17.47 1.95 42.94
C VAL A 175 17.90 3.41 43.02
N PRO A 176 17.31 4.24 43.91
CA PRO A 176 17.66 5.65 44.02
C PRO A 176 19.12 5.84 44.46
N SER A 177 19.74 6.92 44.00
CA SER A 177 21.10 7.26 44.37
C SER A 177 21.17 7.74 45.83
N PRO A 178 22.09 7.22 46.66
CA PRO A 178 22.24 7.65 48.05
C PRO A 178 22.79 9.08 48.17
N ARG A 179 23.36 9.65 47.10
CA ARG A 179 23.78 11.04 47.00
C ARG A 179 23.22 11.63 45.70
N PRO A 180 21.93 12.01 45.67
CA PRO A 180 21.36 12.59 44.47
C PRO A 180 22.02 13.95 44.18
N PRO A 181 22.22 14.31 42.90
CA PRO A 181 22.68 15.64 42.54
C PRO A 181 21.69 16.70 43.05
N ALA A 182 22.20 17.89 43.39
CA ALA A 182 21.38 18.99 43.90
C ALA A 182 20.24 19.27 42.92
N ARG A 183 19.00 19.36 43.45
CA ARG A 183 17.72 19.35 42.72
C ARG A 183 17.84 19.97 41.32
N ALA A 184 18.10 19.11 40.33
CA ALA A 184 17.86 19.46 38.95
C ALA A 184 16.38 19.80 38.80
N THR A 185 16.03 20.64 37.82
CA THR A 185 14.64 20.94 37.46
C THR A 185 13.96 19.65 36.96
N LEU A 186 13.50 18.82 37.90
CA LEU A 186 12.75 17.61 37.61
C LEU A 186 11.33 18.02 37.23
N SER A 187 10.76 17.35 36.24
CA SER A 187 9.34 17.52 35.95
C SER A 187 8.49 16.94 37.10
N PRO A 188 7.22 17.36 37.25
CA PRO A 188 6.32 16.80 38.26
C PRO A 188 6.20 15.27 38.16
N GLU A 189 6.28 14.74 36.94
CA GLU A 189 6.27 13.30 36.65
C GLU A 189 7.55 12.60 37.13
N GLU A 190 8.72 13.19 36.86
CA GLU A 190 10.01 12.69 37.34
C GLU A 190 10.09 12.73 38.87
N GLU A 191 9.55 13.77 39.50
CA GLU A 191 9.51 13.87 40.96
C GLU A 191 8.58 12.82 41.59
N ALA A 192 7.41 12.60 41.01
CA ALA A 192 6.46 11.58 41.48
C ALA A 192 7.06 10.17 41.36
N VAL A 193 7.71 9.87 40.23
CA VAL A 193 8.39 8.59 40.01
C VAL A 193 9.59 8.43 40.95
N LEU A 194 10.41 9.46 41.14
CA LEU A 194 11.55 9.40 42.05
C LEU A 194 11.13 9.17 43.51
N LYS A 195 10.02 9.78 43.96
CA LYS A 195 9.46 9.55 45.31
C LYS A 195 8.98 8.11 45.51
N ALA A 196 8.50 7.46 44.44
CA ALA A 196 8.04 6.08 44.48
C ALA A 196 9.19 5.05 44.33
N CYS A 197 10.39 5.49 43.93
CA CYS A 197 11.57 4.62 43.82
C CYS A 197 12.18 4.35 45.20
N ASP A 198 11.88 3.20 45.79
CA ASP A 198 12.43 2.75 47.07
C ASP A 198 13.55 1.69 46.92
N GLY A 199 13.92 1.36 45.68
CA GLY A 199 14.89 0.30 45.36
C GLY A 199 14.36 -1.13 45.56
N ARG A 200 13.05 -1.30 45.75
CA ARG A 200 12.37 -2.60 45.90
C ARG A 200 11.22 -2.76 44.90
N LYS A 201 10.44 -1.70 44.69
CA LYS A 201 9.32 -1.69 43.76
C LYS A 201 9.81 -1.66 42.32
N SER A 202 9.19 -2.47 41.47
CA SER A 202 9.47 -2.44 40.05
C SER A 202 8.72 -1.32 39.33
N ILE A 203 9.10 -1.06 38.08
CA ILE A 203 8.43 -0.08 37.21
C ILE A 203 6.92 -0.34 37.15
N THR A 204 6.50 -1.61 37.05
CA THR A 204 5.06 -1.95 37.01
C THR A 204 4.34 -1.65 38.33
N GLU A 205 5.00 -1.88 39.47
CA GLU A 205 4.43 -1.59 40.79
C GLU A 205 4.30 -0.09 41.02
N ILE A 206 5.34 0.67 40.64
CA ILE A 206 5.33 2.14 40.69
C ILE A 206 4.24 2.70 39.76
N ALA A 207 4.10 2.15 38.55
CA ALA A 207 3.07 2.55 37.60
C ALA A 207 1.65 2.34 38.14
N ARG A 208 1.42 1.18 38.78
CA ARG A 208 0.14 0.87 39.43
C ARG A 208 -0.16 1.81 40.60
N GLU A 209 0.85 2.16 41.41
CA GLU A 209 0.69 3.08 42.54
C GLU A 209 0.39 4.51 42.08
N LEU A 210 1.03 4.95 41.00
CA LEU A 210 0.87 6.31 40.44
C LEU A 210 -0.30 6.42 39.46
N GLY A 211 -1.00 5.32 39.13
CA GLY A 211 -2.13 5.31 38.20
C GLY A 211 -1.75 5.64 36.75
N VAL A 212 -0.50 5.40 36.36
CA VAL A 212 0.04 5.72 35.02
C VAL A 212 0.54 4.46 34.31
N SER A 213 0.89 4.55 33.03
CA SER A 213 1.39 3.40 32.27
C SER A 213 2.83 3.03 32.66
N PRO A 214 3.21 1.72 32.65
CA PRO A 214 4.59 1.30 32.89
C PRO A 214 5.60 1.91 31.92
N ALA A 215 5.19 2.21 30.69
CA ALA A 215 6.02 2.89 29.70
C ALA A 215 6.35 4.34 30.12
N ALA A 216 5.38 5.07 30.69
CA ALA A 216 5.60 6.43 31.19
C ALA A 216 6.56 6.44 32.38
N VAL A 217 6.39 5.50 33.33
CA VAL A 217 7.31 5.34 34.46
C VAL A 217 8.70 4.96 33.98
N LYS A 218 8.83 4.04 33.03
CA LYS A 218 10.14 3.67 32.44
C LYS A 218 10.84 4.88 31.82
N GLY A 219 10.13 5.68 31.03
CA GLY A 219 10.68 6.89 30.43
C GLY A 219 11.16 7.90 31.47
N ALA A 220 10.45 8.05 32.60
CA ALA A 220 10.88 8.90 33.71
C ALA A 220 12.10 8.32 34.45
N VAL A 221 12.14 7.00 34.69
CA VAL A 221 13.27 6.29 35.30
C VAL A 221 14.53 6.43 34.45
N ASP A 222 14.45 6.26 33.13
CA ASP A 222 15.60 6.39 32.22
C ASP A 222 16.17 7.82 32.23
N LYS A 223 15.31 8.84 32.32
CA LYS A 223 15.72 10.24 32.47
C LYS A 223 16.36 10.50 33.83
N LEU A 224 15.80 9.98 34.91
CA LEU A 224 16.34 10.10 36.27
C LEU A 224 17.69 9.37 36.41
N PHE A 225 17.84 8.21 35.76
CA PHE A 225 19.11 7.48 35.68
C PHE A 225 20.17 8.30 34.95
N SER A 226 19.84 8.84 33.78
CA SER A 226 20.73 9.70 33.00
C SER A 226 21.13 10.99 33.75
N LYS A 227 20.23 11.51 34.60
CA LYS A 227 20.47 12.67 35.47
C LYS A 227 21.18 12.31 36.79
N GLY A 228 21.50 11.03 37.04
CA GLY A 228 22.23 10.56 38.22
C GLY A 228 21.40 10.42 39.51
N PHE A 229 20.07 10.50 39.42
CA PHE A 229 19.15 10.30 40.56
C PHE A 229 18.85 8.82 40.84
N ILE A 230 19.00 7.95 39.84
CA ILE A 230 18.94 6.48 40.00
C ILE A 230 20.36 5.95 39.82
N LYS A 231 20.81 5.12 40.77
CA LYS A 231 22.16 4.53 40.77
C LYS A 231 22.25 3.32 39.86
N GLU A 232 21.24 2.46 39.88
CA GLU A 232 21.22 1.18 39.15
C GLU A 232 19.79 0.71 38.89
N LEU A 233 19.61 -0.10 37.84
CA LEU A 233 18.36 -0.77 37.50
C LEU A 233 18.56 -2.28 37.68
N LYS A 234 17.83 -2.89 38.62
CA LYS A 234 17.92 -4.33 38.88
C LYS A 234 16.81 -5.08 38.15
N PRO A 235 17.09 -6.21 37.48
CA PRO A 235 16.02 -7.05 36.98
C PRO A 235 15.26 -7.66 38.17
N LYS A 236 13.92 -7.56 38.16
CA LYS A 236 13.06 -8.29 39.08
C LYS A 236 13.02 -9.75 38.63
N VAL A 237 13.74 -10.59 39.34
CA VAL A 237 13.71 -12.04 39.12
C VAL A 237 12.39 -12.56 39.69
N VAL A 238 11.50 -13.03 38.82
CA VAL A 238 10.30 -13.77 39.22
C VAL A 238 10.76 -15.20 39.50
N VAL A 239 10.84 -15.58 40.77
CA VAL A 239 11.07 -16.97 41.20
C VAL A 239 9.73 -17.65 41.41
#